data_AF-T2JUB0-F1
#
_entry.id   AF-T2JUB0-F1
#
_cell.length_a   1.000
_cell.length_b   1.000
_cell.length_c   1.000
_cell.angle_alpha   90.00
_cell.angle_beta   90.00
_cell.angle_gamma   90.00
#
_symmetry.space_group_name_H-M   'P 1'
#
loop_
_entity.id
_entity.type
_entity.pdbx_description
1 polymer ?
#
loop_
_entity_poly.entity_id
_entity_poly.type
_entity_poly.pdbx_seq_one_letter_code
_entity_poly.pdbx_strand_id
1 'polypeptide(L)'
;MCQNGLLLLSIQGEQKNYQQNLPTGIVYSQEIEKIAENDEIESIEKSYFFKKDGKILAQQKLNLNYIKQWKKSEIMEEAGLSFVRVHESKMKSFSRGYLC
;
A
#
# COMPACT_ATOMS: atom_id res chain seq x y z
N MET A 1 -12.59 15.49 27.25
CA MET A 1 -11.48 14.55 27.51
C MET A 1 -11.14 13.86 26.19
N CYS A 2 -10.00 14.17 25.58
CA CYS A 2 -9.56 13.47 24.36
C CYS A 2 -9.10 12.06 24.77
N GLN A 3 -9.73 11.03 24.20
CA GLN A 3 -9.36 9.64 24.46
C GLN A 3 -8.02 9.33 23.78
N ASN A 4 -7.09 8.73 24.53
CA ASN A 4 -5.83 8.21 24.03
C ASN A 4 -6.07 7.14 22.96
N GLY A 5 -6.06 7.53 21.68
CA GLY A 5 -6.23 6.63 20.54
C GLY A 5 -4.90 6.02 20.08
N LEU A 6 -4.95 4.76 19.64
CA LEU A 6 -3.81 4.06 19.03
C LEU A 6 -4.12 3.80 17.56
N LEU A 7 -3.29 4.36 16.67
CA LEU A 7 -3.28 4.05 15.26
C LEU A 7 -2.38 2.83 15.02
N LEU A 8 -2.97 1.79 14.43
CA LEU A 8 -2.30 0.54 14.06
C LEU A 8 -2.18 0.46 12.55
N LEU A 9 -0.95 0.40 12.04
CA LEU A 9 -0.68 0.26 10.62
C LEU A 9 0.07 -1.05 10.37
N SER A 10 -0.38 -1.82 9.39
CA SER A 10 0.36 -2.96 8.86
C SER A 10 0.97 -2.53 7.53
N ILE A 11 2.31 -2.47 7.47
CA ILE A 11 2.99 -2.08 6.24
C ILE A 11 3.32 -3.35 5.47
N GLN A 12 2.76 -3.48 4.27
CA GLN A 12 3.16 -4.55 3.36
C GLN A 12 4.49 -4.19 2.70
N GLY A 13 5.34 -5.20 2.49
CA GLY A 13 6.59 -5.03 1.75
C GLY A 13 6.36 -4.78 0.26
N GLU A 14 7.46 -4.68 -0.48
CA GLU A 14 7.45 -4.48 -1.93
C GLU A 14 6.58 -5.56 -2.63
N GLN A 15 5.62 -5.10 -3.43
CA GLN A 15 4.79 -5.98 -4.23
C GLN A 15 5.44 -6.16 -5.60
N LYS A 16 5.35 -7.39 -6.13
CA LYS A 16 5.90 -7.75 -7.45
C LYS A 16 4.78 -8.07 -8.41
N ASN A 17 5.10 -8.09 -9.69
CA ASN A 17 4.21 -8.66 -10.71
C ASN A 17 3.86 -10.10 -10.32
N TYR A 18 2.61 -10.46 -10.56
CA TYR A 18 2.07 -11.73 -10.14
C TYR A 18 1.15 -12.28 -11.22
N GLN A 19 1.18 -13.59 -11.38
CA GLN A 19 0.26 -14.29 -12.27
C GLN A 19 -0.13 -15.62 -11.65
N GLN A 20 -1.40 -15.97 -11.80
CA GLN A 20 -1.94 -17.24 -11.34
C GLN A 20 -2.96 -17.78 -12.34
N ASN A 21 -2.85 -19.07 -12.62
CA ASN A 21 -3.88 -19.80 -13.35
C ASN A 21 -5.03 -20.12 -12.38
N LEU A 22 -6.23 -19.69 -12.76
CA LEU A 22 -7.48 -20.00 -12.09
C LEU A 22 -8.20 -21.16 -12.81
N PRO A 23 -9.18 -21.79 -12.16
CA PRO A 23 -10.03 -22.78 -12.82
C PRO A 23 -10.66 -22.25 -14.12
N THR A 24 -11.10 -23.16 -14.99
CA THR A 24 -11.78 -22.87 -16.26
C THR A 24 -10.94 -22.15 -17.33
N GLY A 25 -9.61 -22.17 -17.19
CA GLY A 25 -8.67 -21.58 -18.15
C GLY A 25 -8.52 -20.07 -18.03
N ILE A 26 -8.95 -19.49 -16.90
CA ILE A 26 -8.77 -18.06 -16.63
C ILE A 26 -7.37 -17.84 -16.05
N VAL A 27 -6.69 -16.79 -16.51
CA VAL A 27 -5.43 -16.31 -15.96
C VAL A 27 -5.69 -14.99 -15.27
N TYR A 28 -5.42 -14.95 -13.97
CA TYR A 28 -5.34 -13.70 -13.23
C TYR A 28 -3.91 -13.17 -13.29
N SER A 29 -3.73 -11.89 -13.60
CA SER A 29 -2.43 -11.22 -13.51
C SER A 29 -2.54 -9.85 -12.84
N GLN A 30 -1.49 -9.51 -12.08
CA GLN A 30 -1.24 -8.19 -11.52
C GLN A 30 0.09 -7.69 -12.08
N GLU A 31 0.06 -6.51 -12.67
CA GLU A 31 1.21 -5.81 -13.22
C GLU A 31 1.36 -4.48 -12.48
N ILE A 32 2.61 -4.11 -12.15
CA ILE A 32 2.95 -2.91 -11.40
C ILE A 32 3.92 -2.10 -12.26
N GLU A 33 3.57 -0.85 -12.49
CA GLU A 33 4.39 0.10 -13.27
C GLU A 33 4.65 1.35 -12.44
N LYS A 34 5.91 1.80 -12.43
CA LYS A 34 6.27 3.08 -11.83
C LYS A 34 5.92 4.19 -12.81
N ILE A 35 5.09 5.14 -12.39
CA ILE A 35 4.57 6.21 -13.25
C ILE A 35 5.17 7.59 -12.93
N ALA A 36 5.59 7.81 -11.68
CA ALA A 36 6.29 9.03 -11.28
C ALA A 36 7.11 8.83 -10.01
N GLU A 37 8.14 9.66 -9.83
CA GLU A 37 8.88 9.78 -8.57
C GLU A 37 9.39 11.20 -8.39
N ASN A 38 9.32 11.70 -7.17
CA ASN A 38 10.03 12.88 -6.73
C ASN A 38 10.70 12.62 -5.37
N ASP A 39 11.23 13.67 -4.73
CA ASP A 39 11.97 13.54 -3.48
C ASP A 39 11.13 12.95 -2.34
N GLU A 40 9.82 13.16 -2.33
CA GLU A 40 8.92 12.81 -1.22
C GLU A 40 7.94 11.67 -1.54
N ILE A 41 7.53 11.54 -2.80
CA ILE A 41 6.45 10.66 -3.27
C ILE A 41 6.93 9.76 -4.41
N GLU A 42 6.57 8.49 -4.33
CA GLU A 42 6.65 7.52 -5.42
C GLU A 42 5.24 7.14 -5.88
N SER A 43 4.97 7.20 -7.18
CA SER A 43 3.67 6.88 -7.76
C SER A 43 3.77 5.64 -8.63
N ILE A 44 2.87 4.69 -8.45
CA ILE A 44 2.75 3.49 -9.29
C ILE A 44 1.33 3.34 -9.84
N GLU A 45 1.20 2.71 -10.99
CA GLU A 45 -0.04 2.13 -11.47
C GLU A 45 -0.02 0.62 -11.20
N LYS A 46 -1.10 0.08 -10.66
CA LYS A 46 -1.37 -1.37 -10.62
C LYS A 46 -2.47 -1.70 -11.60
N SER A 47 -2.15 -2.60 -12.53
CA SER A 47 -3.10 -3.16 -13.48
C SER A 47 -3.44 -4.59 -13.10
N TYR A 48 -4.73 -4.89 -12.99
CA TYR A 48 -5.27 -6.21 -12.68
C TYR A 48 -6.04 -6.71 -13.88
N PHE A 49 -5.83 -7.98 -14.24
CA PHE A 49 -6.48 -8.60 -15.39
C PHE A 49 -7.04 -9.97 -15.04
N PHE A 50 -8.19 -10.27 -15.64
CA PHE A 50 -8.67 -11.64 -15.84
C PHE A 50 -8.66 -11.91 -17.34
N LYS A 51 -7.86 -12.88 -17.78
CA LYS A 51 -7.72 -13.24 -19.20
C LYS A 51 -8.20 -14.68 -19.41
N LYS A 52 -8.85 -14.97 -20.54
CA LYS A 52 -9.16 -16.34 -20.97
C LYS A 52 -8.83 -16.48 -22.44
N ASP A 53 -8.01 -17.47 -22.80
CA ASP A 53 -7.54 -17.70 -24.17
C ASP A 53 -6.94 -16.42 -24.80
N GLY A 54 -6.17 -15.67 -24.01
CA GLY A 54 -5.54 -14.40 -24.41
C GLY A 54 -6.48 -13.19 -24.44
N LYS A 55 -7.80 -13.35 -24.28
CA LYS A 55 -8.77 -12.25 -24.25
C LYS A 55 -8.96 -11.72 -22.83
N ILE A 56 -8.94 -10.40 -22.68
CA ILE A 56 -9.26 -9.74 -21.40
C ILE A 56 -10.77 -9.83 -21.15
N LEU A 57 -11.15 -10.47 -20.05
CA LEU A 57 -12.53 -10.57 -19.58
C LEU A 57 -12.89 -9.42 -18.64
N ALA A 58 -11.92 -9.00 -17.81
CA ALA A 58 -12.06 -7.89 -16.89
C ALA A 58 -10.70 -7.24 -16.63
N GLN A 59 -10.73 -5.94 -16.37
CA GLN A 59 -9.56 -5.15 -16.03
C GLN A 59 -9.90 -4.13 -14.95
N GLN A 60 -8.95 -3.89 -14.05
CA GLN A 60 -8.96 -2.76 -13.13
C GLN A 60 -7.59 -2.09 -13.12
N LYS A 61 -7.57 -0.76 -13.06
CA LYS A 61 -6.36 0.03 -12.87
C LYS A 61 -6.47 0.85 -11.58
N LEU A 62 -5.38 0.93 -10.82
CA LEU A 62 -5.29 1.70 -9.58
C LEU A 62 -4.00 2.50 -9.56
N ASN A 63 -4.11 3.82 -9.38
CA ASN A 63 -2.97 4.68 -9.15
C ASN A 63 -2.75 4.82 -7.64
N LEU A 64 -1.53 4.52 -7.21
CA LEU A 64 -1.14 4.52 -5.80
C LEU A 64 0.06 5.44 -5.61
N ASN A 65 -0.07 6.34 -4.64
CA ASN A 65 0.99 7.25 -4.23
C ASN A 65 1.53 6.79 -2.87
N TYR A 66 2.83 6.56 -2.82
CA TYR A 66 3.56 6.17 -1.63
C TYR A 66 4.40 7.34 -1.15
N ILE A 67 4.24 7.67 0.12
CA ILE A 67 5.10 8.64 0.78
C ILE A 67 6.37 7.90 1.22
N LYS A 68 7.53 8.45 0.85
CA LYS A 68 8.82 7.85 1.21
C LYS A 68 8.97 7.77 2.73
N GLN A 69 9.59 6.70 3.19
CA GLN A 69 9.66 6.35 4.61
C GLN A 69 10.22 7.47 5.50
N TRP A 70 11.15 8.28 4.98
CA TRP A 70 11.78 9.37 5.71
C TRP A 70 10.79 10.51 6.06
N LYS A 71 9.76 10.74 5.25
CA LYS A 71 8.69 11.73 5.51
C LYS A 71 7.61 11.23 6.49
N LYS A 72 7.58 9.93 6.78
CA LYS A 72 6.50 9.32 7.57
C LYS A 72 6.37 9.95 8.96
N SER A 73 7.49 10.20 9.65
CA SER A 73 7.47 10.73 11.01
C SER A 73 6.91 12.15 11.05
N GLU A 74 7.33 13.01 10.11
CA GLU A 74 6.87 14.39 9.97
C GLU A 74 5.35 14.45 9.80
N ILE A 75 4.79 13.68 8.87
CA ILE A 75 3.33 13.66 8.61
C ILE A 75 2.53 13.12 9.80
N MET A 76 3.07 12.12 10.51
CA MET A 76 2.41 11.58 11.70
C MET A 76 2.38 12.64 12.81
N GLU A 77 3.49 13.36 13.01
CA GLU A 77 3.57 14.45 14.00
C GLU A 77 2.63 15.61 13.67
N GLU A 78 2.55 16.02 12.39
CA GLU A 78 1.58 17.01 11.91
C GLU A 78 0.13 16.60 12.17
N ALA A 79 -0.17 15.30 12.10
CA ALA A 79 -1.47 14.73 12.44
C ALA A 79 -1.70 14.56 13.96
N GLY A 80 -0.78 15.04 14.81
CA GLY A 80 -0.86 14.91 16.26
C GLY A 80 -0.55 13.50 16.79
N LEU A 81 0.09 12.66 15.98
CA LEU A 81 0.49 11.29 16.32
C LEU A 81 2.00 11.23 16.64
N SER A 82 2.30 10.68 17.81
CA SER A 82 3.64 10.29 18.24
C SER A 82 3.92 8.80 17.94
N PHE A 83 5.14 8.48 17.53
CA PHE A 83 5.54 7.09 17.31
C PHE A 83 5.64 6.31 18.64
N VAL A 84 5.20 5.05 18.64
CA VAL A 84 5.28 4.17 19.83
C VAL A 84 6.27 3.03 19.64
N ARG A 85 6.05 2.16 18.63
CA ARG A 85 6.85 0.94 18.42
C ARG A 85 6.63 0.34 17.02
N VAL A 86 7.55 -0.50 16.56
CA VAL A 86 7.34 -1.46 15.45
C VAL A 86 7.50 -2.89 15.99
N HIS A 87 6.64 -3.82 15.57
CA HIS A 87 6.76 -5.24 15.91
C HIS A 87 7.13 -6.04 14.66
N GLU A 88 8.20 -6.82 14.74
CA GLU A 88 8.83 -7.50 13.58
C GLU A 88 8.13 -8.79 13.12
N SER A 89 7.16 -9.31 13.88
CA SER A 89 6.38 -10.47 13.44
C SER A 89 5.36 -10.04 12.38
N LYS A 90 5.80 -9.94 11.12
CA LYS A 90 5.06 -9.37 9.98
C LYS A 90 4.73 -7.88 10.18
N MET A 91 5.76 -7.03 10.07
CA MET A 91 5.76 -5.55 10.06
C MET A 91 4.43 -4.85 10.43
N LYS A 92 4.19 -4.70 11.75
CA LYS A 92 3.15 -3.82 12.30
C LYS A 92 3.81 -2.59 12.93
N SER A 93 3.42 -1.39 12.51
CA SER A 93 3.86 -0.11 13.10
C SER A 93 2.74 0.53 13.92
N PHE A 94 3.10 1.07 15.08
CA PHE A 94 2.20 1.62 16.08
C PHE A 94 2.47 3.12 16.29
N SER A 95 1.43 3.94 16.20
CA SER A 95 1.47 5.38 16.48
C SER A 95 0.35 5.77 17.45
N ARG A 96 0.60 6.68 18.39
CA ARG A 96 -0.36 7.15 19.40
C ARG A 96 -0.50 8.66 19.28
N GLY A 97 -1.72 9.16 19.21
CA GLY A 97 -1.92 10.61 19.08
C GLY A 97 -3.11 11.15 19.84
N TYR A 98 -3.16 12.47 19.86
CA TYR A 98 -4.23 13.28 20.44
C TYR A 98 -4.93 14.01 19.29
N LEU A 99 -6.13 13.56 18.90
CA LEU A 99 -7.03 14.41 18.11
C LEU A 99 -7.79 15.33 19.08
N CYS A 100 -7.67 16.64 18.85
CA CYS A 100 -8.55 17.67 19.42
C CYS A 100 -9.47 18.17 18.31
#